data_AF-A0A7S2ASS7-F1
#
_entry.id   AF-A0A7S2ASS7-F1
#
_cell.length_a   1.000
_cell.length_b   1.000
_cell.length_c   1.000
_cell.angle_alpha   90.00
_cell.angle_beta   90.00
_cell.angle_gamma   90.00
#
_symmetry.space_group_name_H-M   'P 1'
#
loop_
_entity.id
_entity.type
_entity.pdbx_description
1 polymer ?
#
loop_
_entity_poly.entity_id
_entity_poly.type
_entity_poly.pdbx_seq_one_letter_code
_entity_poly.pdbx_strand_id
1 'polypeptide(L)'
;AHVAVGCENGSLLVYDLGSFDLVHRGWHKRHQAVQAVRYSASGRFLAVAGAVSGRVDVHDTRGGRYEICWRFSGHTASVVHVNWSRDGTLLQTACVDGELMHS
;
A
#
# COMPACT_ATOMS: atom_id res chain seq x y z
N ALA A 1 -16.02 -4.65 7.09
CA ALA A 1 -14.75 -4.00 7.47
C ALA A 1 -13.64 -4.75 6.75
N HIS A 2 -12.60 -4.11 6.22
CA HIS A 2 -11.67 -4.79 5.31
C HIS A 2 -10.31 -5.09 5.92
N VAL A 3 -9.70 -6.20 5.50
CA VAL A 3 -8.28 -6.49 5.71
C VAL A 3 -7.57 -6.61 4.37
N ALA A 4 -6.44 -5.94 4.23
CA ALA A 4 -5.60 -6.03 3.04
C ALA A 4 -4.34 -6.84 3.35
N VAL A 5 -3.96 -7.71 2.44
CA VAL A 5 -2.82 -8.62 2.56
C VAL A 5 -1.94 -8.43 1.31
N GLY A 6 -0.69 -8.06 1.54
CA GLY A 6 0.35 -8.07 0.52
C GLY A 6 1.05 -9.43 0.49
N CYS A 7 1.32 -9.95 -0.70
CA CYS A 7 1.99 -11.24 -0.89
C CYS A 7 3.39 -11.08 -1.49
N GLU A 8 4.22 -12.09 -1.29
CA GLU A 8 5.59 -12.16 -1.83
C GLU A 8 5.61 -12.21 -3.37
N ASN A 9 4.56 -12.76 -3.99
CA ASN A 9 4.39 -12.76 -5.45
C ASN A 9 3.84 -11.44 -6.01
N GLY A 10 3.75 -10.39 -5.17
CA GLY A 10 3.21 -9.09 -5.53
C GLY A 10 1.69 -8.99 -5.58
N SER A 11 0.95 -10.05 -5.23
CA SER A 11 -0.52 -9.95 -5.11
C SER A 11 -0.91 -9.01 -3.97
N LEU A 12 -1.98 -8.25 -4.18
CA LEU A 12 -2.70 -7.54 -3.14
C LEU A 12 -4.08 -8.16 -3.02
N LEU A 13 -4.38 -8.75 -1.87
CA LEU A 13 -5.68 -9.36 -1.58
C LEU A 13 -6.41 -8.51 -0.56
N VAL A 14 -7.71 -8.32 -0.74
CA VAL A 14 -8.55 -7.67 0.24
C VAL A 14 -9.75 -8.54 0.55
N TYR A 15 -9.98 -8.77 1.84
CA TYR A 15 -11.11 -9.53 2.35
C TYR A 15 -12.05 -8.63 3.13
N ASP A 16 -13.37 -8.88 3.01
CA ASP A 16 -14.32 -8.38 3.99
C ASP A 16 -14.31 -9.26 5.24
N LEU A 17 -14.20 -8.64 6.41
CA LEU A 17 -14.13 -9.33 7.70
C LEU A 17 -15.49 -9.77 8.23
N GLY A 18 -16.60 -9.30 7.64
CA GLY A 18 -17.94 -9.75 7.99
C GLY A 18 -18.25 -11.09 7.34
N SER A 19 -17.95 -11.23 6.05
CA SER A 19 -18.24 -12.46 5.29
C SER A 19 -17.02 -13.36 5.04
N PHE A 20 -15.80 -12.86 5.23
CA PHE A 20 -14.53 -13.49 4.82
C PHE A 20 -14.38 -13.69 3.31
N ASP A 21 -15.20 -13.02 2.50
CA ASP A 21 -15.09 -13.08 1.05
C ASP A 21 -13.94 -12.22 0.53
N LEU A 22 -13.29 -12.70 -0.53
CA LEU A 22 -12.32 -11.92 -1.29
C LEU A 22 -13.05 -10.85 -2.11
N VAL A 23 -12.91 -9.58 -1.72
CA VAL A 23 -13.57 -8.45 -2.38
C VAL A 23 -12.70 -7.75 -3.41
N HIS A 24 -11.37 -7.89 -3.31
CA HIS A 24 -10.46 -7.36 -4.30
C HIS A 24 -9.19 -8.21 -4.44
N ARG A 25 -8.75 -8.38 -5.69
CA ARG A 25 -7.44 -8.92 -6.03
C ARG A 25 -6.76 -7.98 -7.02
N GLY A 26 -5.68 -7.37 -6.55
CA GLY A 26 -4.81 -6.50 -7.33
C GLY A 26 -3.39 -7.07 -7.38
N TRP A 27 -2.52 -6.35 -8.09
CA TRP A 27 -1.11 -6.69 -8.20
C TRP A 27 -0.27 -5.43 -8.04
N HIS A 28 0.68 -5.48 -7.11
CA HIS A 28 1.77 -4.54 -7.10
C HIS A 28 2.67 -4.81 -8.30
N LYS A 29 3.17 -3.73 -8.90
CA LYS A 29 3.83 -3.72 -10.21
C LYS A 29 4.92 -4.81 -10.32
N ARG A 30 4.98 -5.47 -11.49
CA ARG A 30 5.97 -6.51 -11.86
C ARG A 30 6.02 -7.73 -10.92
N HIS A 31 4.94 -8.06 -10.22
CA HIS A 31 4.88 -9.23 -9.33
C HIS A 31 5.95 -9.21 -8.23
N GLN A 32 6.37 -8.01 -7.82
CA GLN A 32 7.37 -7.84 -6.78
C GLN A 32 6.72 -7.91 -5.41
N ALA A 33 7.42 -8.54 -4.46
CA ALA A 33 6.96 -8.71 -3.09
C ALA A 33 6.44 -7.40 -2.49
N VAL A 34 5.24 -7.46 -1.93
CA VAL A 34 4.66 -6.36 -1.16
C VAL A 34 5.25 -6.40 0.24
N GLN A 35 5.94 -5.32 0.62
CA GLN A 35 6.64 -5.22 1.92
C GLN A 35 5.78 -4.53 2.98
N ALA A 36 4.96 -3.56 2.57
CA ALA A 36 4.09 -2.85 3.50
C ALA A 36 2.75 -2.51 2.84
N VAL A 37 1.68 -2.68 3.63
CA VAL A 37 0.31 -2.33 3.26
C VAL A 37 -0.35 -1.61 4.44
N ARG A 38 -0.90 -0.41 4.20
CA ARG A 38 -1.55 0.40 5.25
C ARG A 38 -2.74 1.17 4.71
N TYR A 39 -3.89 0.99 5.35
CA TYR A 39 -5.04 1.88 5.16
C TYR A 39 -4.78 3.23 5.86
N SER A 40 -5.31 4.30 5.28
CA SER A 40 -5.49 5.57 5.98
C SER A 40 -6.51 5.40 7.12
N ALA A 41 -6.50 6.30 8.10
CA ALA A 41 -7.43 6.23 9.23
C ALA A 41 -8.92 6.27 8.80
N SER A 42 -9.22 6.94 7.70
CA SER A 42 -10.57 6.98 7.10
C SER A 42 -10.93 5.74 6.27
N GLY A 43 -9.96 4.84 6.01
CA GLY A 43 -10.13 3.68 5.14
C GLY A 43 -10.22 4.00 3.64
N ARG A 44 -10.28 5.28 3.26
CA ARG A 44 -10.42 5.75 1.87
C ARG A 44 -9.20 5.48 1.00
N PHE A 45 -8.01 5.45 1.61
CA PHE A 45 -6.76 5.24 0.89
C PHE A 45 -6.05 3.99 1.41
N LEU A 46 -5.44 3.24 0.50
CA LEU A 46 -4.62 2.09 0.79
C LEU A 46 -3.24 2.28 0.16
N ALA A 47 -2.23 2.50 0.99
CA ALA A 47 -0.84 2.56 0.55
C ALA A 47 -0.24 1.16 0.47
N VAL A 48 0.46 0.88 -0.62
CA VAL A 48 1.12 -0.38 -0.92
C VAL A 48 2.55 -0.09 -1.37
N ALA A 49 3.52 -0.68 -0.66
CA ALA A 49 4.94 -0.51 -0.96
C ALA A 49 5.56 -1.85 -1.35
N GLY A 50 6.39 -1.82 -2.40
CA GLY A 50 7.07 -2.99 -2.93
C GLY A 50 8.54 -3.08 -2.52
N ALA A 51 9.08 -4.30 -2.62
CA ALA A 51 10.46 -4.63 -2.25
C ALA A 51 11.54 -4.05 -3.18
N VAL A 52 11.16 -3.52 -4.34
CA VAL A 52 12.11 -3.09 -5.36
C VAL A 52 11.63 -1.78 -5.96
N SER A 53 12.56 -0.94 -6.42
CA SER A 53 12.33 0.36 -7.06
C SER A 53 11.79 1.49 -6.17
N GLY A 54 11.77 1.29 -4.85
CA GLY A 54 11.45 2.34 -3.87
C GLY A 54 10.07 3.00 -4.06
N ARG A 55 9.15 2.24 -4.65
CA ARG A 55 7.87 2.77 -5.11
C ARG A 55 6.75 2.47 -4.14
N VAL A 56 5.89 3.46 -3.95
CA VAL A 56 4.68 3.35 -3.13
C VAL A 56 3.48 3.77 -3.97
N ASP A 57 2.56 2.84 -4.19
CA ASP A 57 1.30 3.08 -4.90
C ASP A 57 0.18 3.27 -3.86
N VAL A 58 -0.61 4.34 -4.00
CA VAL A 58 -1.78 4.59 -3.17
C VAL A 58 -3.05 4.36 -3.98
N HIS A 59 -3.95 3.56 -3.42
CA HIS A 59 -5.21 3.17 -4.03
C HIS A 59 -6.36 3.89 -3.32
N ASP A 60 -7.27 4.46 -4.10
CA ASP A 60 -8.57 4.90 -3.64
C ASP A 60 -9.53 3.71 -3.55
N THR A 61 -10.07 3.48 -2.36
CA THR A 61 -10.87 2.30 -2.02
C THR A 61 -12.37 2.55 -2.19
N ARG A 62 -12.76 3.77 -2.60
CA ARG A 62 -14.16 4.14 -2.79
C ARG A 62 -14.85 3.23 -3.81
N GLY A 63 -16.07 2.81 -3.47
CA GLY A 63 -16.87 1.90 -4.30
C GLY A 63 -16.26 0.52 -4.50
N GLY A 64 -15.26 0.11 -3.69
CA GLY A 64 -14.65 -1.22 -3.75
C GLY A 64 -13.69 -1.44 -4.92
N ARG A 65 -13.32 -0.37 -5.65
CA ARG A 65 -12.55 -0.50 -6.89
C ARG A 65 -11.02 -0.48 -6.74
N TYR A 66 -10.49 -0.01 -5.60
CA TYR A 66 -9.04 0.02 -5.31
C TYR A 66 -8.22 0.57 -6.50
N GLU A 67 -8.58 1.76 -6.98
CA GLU A 67 -7.95 2.39 -8.15
C GLU A 67 -6.72 3.20 -7.73
N ILE A 68 -5.60 3.10 -8.45
CA ILE A 68 -4.39 3.85 -8.11
C ILE A 68 -4.62 5.35 -8.38
N CYS A 69 -4.58 6.16 -7.32
CA CYS A 69 -4.74 7.61 -7.41
C CYS A 69 -3.41 8.37 -7.26
N TRP A 70 -2.45 7.84 -6.50
CA TRP A 70 -1.10 8.41 -6.37
C TRP A 70 -0.01 7.38 -6.49
N ARG A 71 1.15 7.84 -6.94
CA ARG A 71 2.37 7.05 -7.05
C ARG A 71 3.53 7.90 -6.57
N PHE A 72 4.19 7.42 -5.54
CA PHE A 72 5.39 8.04 -5.00
C PHE A 72 6.60 7.23 -5.46
N SER A 73 7.56 7.93 -6.01
CA SER A 73 8.86 7.40 -6.43
C SER A 73 9.91 8.39 -5.99
N GLY A 74 10.92 7.92 -5.27
CA GLY A 74 11.97 8.77 -4.71
C GLY A 74 13.01 7.94 -3.97
N HIS A 75 12.56 6.94 -3.23
CA HIS A 75 13.46 5.95 -2.63
C HIS A 75 14.22 5.18 -3.71
N THR A 76 15.50 4.93 -3.46
CA THR A 76 16.33 4.11 -4.35
C THR A 76 16.40 2.65 -3.91
N ALA A 77 16.07 2.37 -2.65
CA ALA A 77 16.00 1.02 -2.09
C ALA A 77 14.56 0.54 -1.76
N SER A 78 14.45 -0.69 -1.26
CA SER A 78 13.20 -1.33 -0.85
C SER A 78 12.50 -0.53 0.25
N VAL A 79 11.26 -0.10 0.03
CA VAL A 79 10.45 0.53 1.09
C VAL A 79 9.95 -0.56 2.03
N VAL A 80 10.33 -0.47 3.30
CA VAL A 80 10.01 -1.47 4.33
C VAL A 80 8.90 -1.01 5.27
N HIS A 81 8.70 0.30 5.37
CA HIS A 81 7.65 0.87 6.21
C HIS A 81 6.90 1.99 5.51
N VAL A 82 5.60 2.03 5.76
CA VAL A 82 4.70 3.08 5.35
C VAL A 82 3.81 3.43 6.54
N ASN A 83 3.57 4.72 6.77
CA ASN A 83 2.63 5.17 7.79
C ASN A 83 1.87 6.41 7.35
N TRP A 84 0.59 6.46 7.68
CA TRP A 84 -0.26 7.62 7.44
C TRP A 84 -0.22 8.55 8.64
N SER A 85 -0.26 9.85 8.39
CA SER A 85 -0.62 10.80 9.45
C SER A 85 -2.04 10.52 9.96
N ARG A 86 -2.34 10.96 11.19
CA ARG A 86 -3.64 10.70 11.84
C ARG A 86 -4.82 11.27 11.05
N ASP A 87 -4.62 12.41 10.39
CA ASP A 87 -5.59 13.05 9.50
C ASP A 87 -5.63 12.43 8.09
N GLY A 88 -4.69 11.54 7.77
CA GLY A 88 -4.60 10.83 6.49
C GLY A 88 -4.12 11.68 5.32
N THR A 89 -3.52 12.84 5.58
CA THR A 89 -3.07 13.80 4.55
C THR A 89 -1.62 13.58 4.12
N LEU A 90 -0.78 13.03 5.01
CA LEU A 90 0.65 12.81 4.77
C LEU A 90 0.97 11.32 4.80
N LEU A 91 1.95 10.93 4.00
CA LEU A 91 2.48 9.57 3.98
C LEU A 91 3.98 9.60 4.31
N GLN A 92 4.35 8.94 5.40
CA GLN A 92 5.75 8.71 5.72
C GLN A 92 6.18 7.36 5.19
N THR A 93 7.37 7.32 4.59
CA THR A 93 7.94 6.11 4.00
C THR A 93 9.41 5.98 4.38
N ALA A 94 9.85 4.76 4.67
CA ALA A 94 11.25 4.45 5.01
C ALA A 94 11.73 3.24 4.21
N CYS A 95 12.98 3.29 3.73
CA CYS A 95 13.57 2.21 2.96
C CYS A 95 14.86 1.64 3.60
N VAL A 96 15.35 0.52 3.05
CA VAL A 96 16.44 -0.29 3.64
C VAL A 96 17.76 0.47 3.78
N ASP A 97 18.03 1.46 2.91
CA ASP A 97 19.26 2.25 2.94
C ASP A 97 19.27 3.36 4.01
N GLY A 98 18.18 3.49 4.79
CA GLY A 98 18.04 4.48 5.86
C GLY A 98 17.49 5.82 5.40
N GLU A 99 17.12 6.00 4.12
CA GLU A 99 16.44 7.21 3.68
C GLU A 99 14.99 7.28 4.19
N LEU A 100 14.67 8.38 4.86
CA LEU A 100 13.32 8.75 5.31
C LEU A 100 12.75 9.80 4.36
N MET A 101 11.67 9.48 3.67
CA MET A 101 10.98 10.42 2.79
C MET A 101 9.63 10.80 3.40
N HIS A 102 9.42 12.11 3.50
CA HIS A 102 8.13 12.73 3.80
C HIS A 102 7.53 13.25 2.49
N SER A 103 6.32 12.80 2.14
CA SER A 103 5.58 13.25 0.96
C SER A 103 4.12 13.55 1.30
#